data_AF-A0A3M0NXU0-F1
#
_entry.id   AF-A0A3M0NXU0-F1
#
_cell.length_a   1.000
_cell.length_b   1.000
_cell.length_c   1.000
_cell.angle_alpha   90.00
_cell.angle_beta   90.00
_cell.angle_gamma   90.00
#
_symmetry.space_group_name_H-M   'P 1'
#
loop_
_entity.id
_entity.type
_entity.pdbx_description
1 polymer ?
#
loop_
_entity_poly.entity_id
_entity_poly.type
_entity_poly.pdbx_seq_one_letter_code
_entity_poly.pdbx_strand_id
1 'polypeptide(L)'
;MIITIDDKNIYRNIHLLLYIILLVLIVFMFIFLIGFIIDHNTNYDRNKLSIKIKKRTVANTIGGGQEYYLRYWIWQRKKRKAIIYLLSSMTRDKFCYPNKAWRKAGLVKFPGRRECWINASDLDPNCFNNND
;
A
#
# COMPACT_ATOMS: atom_id res chain seq x y z
N MET A 1 36.32 15.40 42.35
CA MET A 1 35.94 14.64 41.15
C MET A 1 36.21 15.55 39.95
N ILE A 2 37.34 15.35 39.25
CA ILE A 2 37.76 16.24 38.16
C ILE A 2 37.21 15.66 36.85
N ILE A 3 36.18 16.31 36.31
CA ILE A 3 35.68 16.01 34.96
C ILE A 3 36.71 16.56 33.99
N THR A 4 37.32 15.71 33.16
CA THR A 4 38.32 16.16 32.19
C THR A 4 37.63 16.81 30.99
N ILE A 5 38.35 17.65 30.24
CA ILE A 5 37.82 18.34 29.05
C ILE A 5 37.29 17.32 28.01
N ASP A 6 37.87 16.12 27.98
CA ASP A 6 37.49 15.04 27.08
C ASP A 6 36.12 14.44 27.45
N ASP A 7 35.85 14.23 28.75
CA ASP A 7 34.55 13.75 29.25
C ASP A 7 33.43 14.71 28.83
N LYS A 8 33.66 16.02 28.96
CA LYS A 8 32.67 17.05 28.59
C LYS A 8 32.34 17.02 27.10
N ASN A 9 33.31 16.75 26.24
CA ASN A 9 33.11 16.62 24.80
C ASN A 9 32.34 15.34 24.44
N ILE A 10 32.63 14.23 25.13
CA ILE A 10 31.91 12.95 24.97
C ILE A 10 30.43 13.12 25.33
N TYR A 11 30.11 13.71 26.49
CA TYR A 11 28.72 13.96 26.88
C TYR A 11 27.98 14.86 25.88
N ARG A 12 28.64 15.92 25.38
CA ARG A 12 28.05 16.81 24.37
C ARG A 12 27.70 16.06 23.08
N ASN A 13 28.60 15.19 22.62
CA ASN A 13 28.38 14.40 21.40
C ASN A 13 27.26 13.38 21.56
N ILE A 14 27.15 12.73 22.74
CA ILE A 14 26.06 11.80 23.05
C ILE A 14 24.70 12.53 23.08
N HIS A 15 24.64 13.69 23.74
CA HIS A 15 23.42 14.51 23.77
C HIS A 15 23.00 14.97 22.37
N LEU A 16 23.96 15.36 21.53
CA LEU A 16 23.71 15.77 20.15
C LEU A 16 23.19 14.60 19.30
N LEU A 17 23.80 13.41 19.43
CA LEU A 17 23.32 12.19 18.76
C LEU A 17 21.88 11.86 19.15
N LEU A 18 21.57 11.91 20.45
CA LEU A 18 20.22 11.63 20.96
C LEU A 18 19.19 12.63 20.43
N TYR A 19 19.55 13.91 20.34
CA TYR A 19 18.68 14.93 19.74
C TYR A 19 18.42 14.67 18.26
N ILE A 20 19.43 14.26 17.50
CA ILE A 20 19.29 13.89 16.08
C ILE A 20 18.36 12.69 15.92
N ILE A 21 18.53 11.64 16.72
CA ILE A 21 17.65 10.45 16.69
C ILE A 21 16.21 10.83 17.00
N LEU A 22 15.98 11.65 18.04
CA LEU A 22 14.66 12.12 18.41
C LEU A 22 14.03 12.96 17.29
N LEU A 23 14.80 13.87 16.68
CA LEU A 23 14.35 14.69 15.56
C LEU A 23 13.94 13.84 14.36
N VAL A 24 14.74 12.83 14.01
CA VAL A 24 14.42 11.88 12.94
C VAL A 24 13.10 11.15 13.23
N LEU A 25 12.90 10.67 14.46
CA LEU A 25 11.66 10.01 14.88
C LEU A 25 10.44 10.93 14.74
N ILE A 26 10.56 12.19 15.17
CA ILE A 26 9.51 13.20 15.05
C ILE A 26 9.17 13.45 13.58
N VAL A 27 10.18 13.61 12.71
CA VAL A 27 9.98 13.80 11.26
C VAL A 27 9.26 12.61 10.65
N PHE A 28 9.65 11.37 10.98
CA PHE A 28 8.92 10.19 10.53
C PHE A 28 7.47 10.19 11.00
N MET A 29 7.21 10.58 12.25
CA MET A 29 5.86 10.71 12.79
C MET A 29 5.02 11.69 11.97
N PHE A 30 5.57 12.86 11.63
CA PHE A 30 4.90 13.84 10.78
C PHE A 30 4.61 13.30 9.38
N ILE A 31 5.55 12.58 8.75
CA ILE A 31 5.34 11.97 7.42
C ILE A 31 4.16 10.98 7.47
N PHE A 32 4.09 10.14 8.51
CA PHE A 32 2.98 9.21 8.69
C PHE A 32 1.66 9.94 8.93
N LEU A 33 1.66 11.01 9.73
CA LEU A 33 0.48 11.80 10.04
C LEU A 33 -0.09 12.51 8.80
N ILE A 34 0.77 13.14 8.00
CA ILE A 34 0.40 13.76 6.73
C ILE A 34 -0.18 12.72 5.78
N GLY A 35 0.48 11.57 5.65
CA GLY A 35 -0.04 10.45 4.86
C GLY A 35 -1.44 10.03 5.31
N PHE A 36 -1.64 9.87 6.62
CA PHE A 36 -2.93 9.51 7.20
C PHE A 36 -4.03 10.54 6.91
N ILE A 37 -3.72 11.84 7.05
CA ILE A 37 -4.66 12.93 6.73
C ILE A 37 -5.05 12.89 5.25
N ILE A 38 -4.09 12.67 4.35
CA ILE A 38 -4.36 12.55 2.91
C ILE A 38 -5.29 11.36 2.62
N ASP A 39 -5.03 10.17 3.16
CA ASP A 39 -5.93 9.00 2.97
C ASP A 39 -7.32 9.27 3.55
N HIS A 40 -7.39 9.99 4.68
CA HIS A 40 -8.66 10.32 5.30
C HIS A 40 -9.47 11.32 4.47
N ASN A 41 -8.84 12.36 3.94
CA ASN A 41 -9.53 13.41 3.18
C ASN A 41 -9.75 13.06 1.70
N THR A 42 -9.01 12.08 1.18
CA THR A 42 -9.18 11.64 -0.21
C THR A 42 -10.48 10.87 -0.36
N ASN A 43 -11.40 11.42 -1.16
CA ASN A 43 -12.52 10.64 -1.64
C ASN A 43 -12.07 9.78 -2.83
N TYR A 44 -12.17 8.47 -2.66
CA TYR A 44 -11.67 7.49 -3.62
C TYR A 44 -12.72 7.22 -4.70
N ASP A 45 -12.76 8.08 -5.72
CA ASP A 45 -13.71 7.95 -6.84
C ASP A 45 -13.54 6.64 -7.58
N ARG A 46 -14.66 5.94 -7.81
CA ARG A 46 -14.71 4.65 -8.50
C ARG A 46 -14.04 4.71 -9.87
N ASN A 47 -14.31 5.77 -10.64
CA ASN A 47 -13.77 5.97 -11.99
C ASN A 47 -12.24 6.18 -11.98
N LYS A 48 -11.72 6.91 -10.98
CA LYS A 48 -10.26 7.06 -10.83
C LYS A 48 -9.57 5.77 -10.44
N LEU A 49 -10.26 4.87 -9.73
CA LEU A 49 -9.74 3.55 -9.40
C LEU A 49 -9.83 2.57 -10.57
N SER A 50 -10.90 2.57 -11.36
CA SER A 50 -11.06 1.67 -12.50
C SER A 50 -9.94 1.85 -13.54
N ILE A 51 -9.56 3.10 -13.81
CA ILE A 51 -8.43 3.43 -14.70
C ILE A 51 -7.08 2.90 -14.17
N LYS A 52 -6.96 2.74 -12.84
CA LYS A 52 -5.73 2.27 -12.18
C LYS A 52 -5.65 0.74 -12.05
N ILE A 53 -6.65 0.02 -12.53
CA ILE A 53 -6.63 -1.45 -12.59
C ILE A 53 -5.49 -1.89 -13.49
N LYS A 54 -4.64 -2.78 -12.99
CA LYS A 54 -3.57 -3.41 -13.78
C LYS A 54 -3.93 -4.85 -14.09
N LYS A 55 -3.60 -5.30 -15.29
CA LYS A 55 -3.71 -6.69 -15.73
C LYS A 55 -2.35 -7.39 -15.68
N ARG A 56 -2.32 -8.66 -15.28
CA ARG A 56 -1.15 -9.55 -15.39
C ARG A 56 -1.58 -10.97 -15.76
N THR A 57 -0.67 -11.71 -16.37
CA THR A 57 -0.84 -13.15 -16.67
C THR A 57 -0.17 -13.96 -15.56
N VAL A 58 -0.85 -14.97 -15.01
CA VAL A 58 -0.37 -15.73 -13.83
C VAL A 58 0.74 -16.72 -14.18
N ALA A 59 0.76 -17.19 -15.41
CA ALA A 59 1.78 -18.08 -15.96
C ALA A 59 2.24 -17.56 -17.33
N ASN A 60 3.53 -17.75 -17.65
CA ASN A 60 4.11 -17.48 -18.98
C ASN A 60 3.68 -18.51 -20.04
N THR A 61 2.63 -19.29 -19.77
CA THR A 61 2.09 -20.29 -20.68
C THR A 61 0.83 -19.77 -21.37
N ILE A 62 0.66 -20.15 -22.64
CA ILE A 62 -0.57 -19.89 -23.41
C ILE A 62 -1.75 -20.48 -22.60
N GLY A 63 -2.74 -19.65 -22.25
CA GLY A 63 -3.86 -20.04 -21.40
C GLY A 63 -3.68 -19.83 -19.89
N GLY A 64 -2.54 -19.27 -19.45
CA GLY A 64 -2.37 -18.83 -18.07
C GLY A 64 -3.43 -17.78 -17.70
N GLY A 65 -4.25 -18.06 -16.69
CA GLY A 65 -5.34 -17.16 -16.27
C GLY A 65 -4.88 -15.71 -16.11
N GLN A 66 -5.71 -14.77 -16.54
CA GLN A 66 -5.46 -13.34 -16.37
C GLN A 66 -5.94 -12.89 -14.99
N GLU A 67 -5.18 -12.03 -14.33
CA GLU A 67 -5.51 -11.43 -13.04
C GLU A 67 -5.56 -9.90 -13.16
N TYR A 68 -6.58 -9.30 -12.56
CA TYR A 68 -6.72 -7.86 -12.42
C TYR A 68 -6.44 -7.47 -10.97
N TYR A 69 -5.57 -6.48 -10.76
CA TYR A 69 -5.14 -6.10 -9.42
C TYR A 69 -4.99 -4.59 -9.24
N LEU A 70 -5.21 -4.12 -8.00
CA LEU A 70 -4.89 -2.77 -7.55
C LEU A 70 -4.01 -2.80 -6.31
N ARG A 71 -3.03 -1.89 -6.28
CA ARG A 71 -2.09 -1.74 -5.17
C ARG A 71 -2.51 -0.63 -4.21
N TYR A 72 -2.29 -0.86 -2.92
CA TYR A 72 -2.51 0.10 -1.85
C TYR A 72 -1.43 -0.04 -0.77
N TRP A 73 -1.24 1.00 0.02
CA TRP A 73 -0.37 0.93 1.20
C TRP A 73 -1.17 0.45 2.41
N ILE A 74 -0.53 -0.25 3.34
CA ILE A 74 -1.18 -0.80 4.55
C ILE A 74 -1.88 0.27 5.40
N TRP A 75 -1.33 1.49 5.41
CA TRP A 75 -1.89 2.64 6.12
C TRP A 75 -3.06 3.30 5.36
N GLN A 76 -3.24 3.02 4.07
CA GLN A 76 -4.33 3.54 3.24
C GLN A 76 -5.62 2.73 3.40
N ARG A 77 -6.27 2.86 4.55
CA ARG A 77 -7.46 2.05 4.91
C ARG A 77 -8.68 2.42 4.06
N LYS A 78 -8.90 3.72 3.75
CA LYS A 78 -10.03 4.13 2.91
C LYS A 78 -9.85 3.63 1.48
N LYS A 79 -8.64 3.73 0.94
CA LYS A 79 -8.31 3.18 -0.38
C LYS A 79 -8.61 1.68 -0.46
N ARG A 80 -8.22 0.91 0.57
CA ARG A 80 -8.49 -0.53 0.64
C ARG A 80 -10.00 -0.82 0.53
N LYS A 81 -10.83 -0.11 1.31
CA LYS A 81 -12.29 -0.30 1.27
C LYS A 81 -12.86 0.02 -0.12
N ALA A 82 -12.42 1.13 -0.73
CA ALA A 82 -12.86 1.51 -2.07
C ALA A 82 -12.45 0.50 -3.14
N ILE A 83 -11.22 -0.02 -3.07
CA ILE A 83 -10.73 -1.08 -3.96
C ILE A 83 -11.58 -2.34 -3.84
N ILE A 84 -11.87 -2.79 -2.60
CA ILE A 84 -12.68 -3.97 -2.36
C ILE A 84 -14.09 -3.78 -2.93
N TYR A 85 -14.72 -2.64 -2.67
CA TYR A 85 -16.05 -2.33 -3.18
C TYR A 85 -16.11 -2.26 -4.72
N LEU A 86 -15.05 -1.74 -5.35
CA LEU A 86 -14.89 -1.74 -6.80
C LEU A 86 -14.77 -3.18 -7.33
N LEU A 87 -13.82 -3.96 -6.82
CA LEU A 87 -13.59 -5.34 -7.26
C LEU A 87 -14.83 -6.22 -7.06
N SER A 88 -15.48 -6.12 -5.90
CA SER A 88 -16.70 -6.89 -5.61
C SER A 88 -17.85 -6.52 -6.56
N SER A 89 -17.92 -5.26 -7.02
CA SER A 89 -18.94 -4.85 -8.00
C SER A 89 -18.66 -5.33 -9.43
N MET A 90 -17.43 -5.74 -9.71
CA MET A 90 -17.03 -6.29 -11.01
C MET A 90 -17.13 -7.83 -11.05
N THR A 91 -17.39 -8.47 -9.91
CA THR A 91 -17.50 -9.92 -9.80
C THR A 91 -18.96 -10.34 -9.93
N ARG A 92 -19.22 -11.45 -10.63
CA ARG A 92 -20.57 -12.04 -10.72
C ARG A 92 -21.12 -12.44 -9.34
N ASP A 93 -20.28 -13.02 -8.48
CA ASP A 93 -20.66 -13.54 -7.16
C ASP A 93 -20.19 -12.66 -5.98
N LYS A 94 -19.78 -11.41 -6.24
CA LYS A 94 -19.17 -10.48 -5.25
C LYS A 94 -17.90 -11.03 -4.55
N PHE A 95 -17.38 -12.17 -4.98
CA PHE A 95 -16.14 -12.75 -4.49
C PHE A 95 -14.92 -11.94 -4.95
N CYS A 96 -14.23 -11.32 -4.00
CA CYS A 96 -12.88 -10.82 -4.22
C CYS A 96 -11.94 -11.47 -3.19
N TYR A 97 -10.63 -11.41 -3.42
CA TYR A 97 -9.63 -11.99 -2.51
C TYR A 97 -8.92 -10.89 -1.69
N PRO A 98 -9.58 -10.22 -0.73
CA PRO A 98 -9.02 -9.09 0.01
C PRO A 98 -8.02 -9.52 1.11
N ASN A 99 -8.02 -10.81 1.47
CA ASN A 99 -7.24 -11.37 2.57
C ASN A 99 -6.09 -12.27 2.10
N LYS A 100 -6.03 -12.61 0.82
CA LYS A 100 -4.85 -13.25 0.24
C LYS A 100 -3.78 -12.18 0.05
N ALA A 101 -3.11 -11.83 1.15
CA ALA A 101 -1.81 -11.17 1.10
C ALA A 101 -0.96 -11.93 0.09
N TRP A 102 -0.07 -11.23 -0.61
CA TRP A 102 0.98 -11.88 -1.38
C TRP A 102 1.58 -13.05 -0.59
N ARG A 103 1.21 -14.26 -1.00
CA ARG A 103 1.97 -15.49 -0.81
C ARG A 103 2.24 -16.04 -2.21
N LYS A 104 2.98 -15.28 -3.01
CA LYS A 104 3.78 -15.88 -4.09
C LYS A 104 5.20 -15.35 -3.94
N ALA A 105 6.13 -16.30 -3.84
CA ALA A 105 7.55 -16.09 -3.63
C ALA A 105 8.12 -15.22 -4.76
N GLY A 106 8.56 -14.03 -4.40
CA GLY A 106 9.10 -13.04 -5.32
C GLY A 106 9.30 -11.74 -4.56
N LEU A 107 10.53 -11.21 -4.62
CA LEU A 107 11.01 -10.04 -3.88
C LEU A 107 9.99 -8.89 -3.94
N VAL A 108 9.25 -8.71 -2.86
CA VAL A 108 8.41 -7.53 -2.66
C VAL A 108 9.35 -6.33 -2.61
N LYS A 109 9.35 -5.48 -3.65
CA LYS A 109 10.28 -4.34 -3.77
C LYS A 109 10.23 -3.35 -2.57
N PHE A 110 9.13 -3.27 -1.80
CA PHE A 110 9.00 -2.34 -0.66
C PHE A 110 8.07 -2.84 0.46
N PRO A 111 8.46 -2.73 1.75
CA PRO A 111 7.64 -3.13 2.89
C PRO A 111 6.35 -2.30 3.00
N GLY A 112 5.24 -2.92 3.38
CA GLY A 112 3.96 -2.23 3.65
C GLY A 112 3.06 -1.97 2.42
N ARG A 113 3.51 -2.31 1.20
CA ARG A 113 2.68 -2.27 -0.01
C ARG A 113 1.91 -3.59 -0.15
N ARG A 114 0.59 -3.49 -0.34
CA ARG A 114 -0.33 -4.61 -0.51
C ARG A 114 -1.10 -4.49 -1.82
N GLU A 115 -1.78 -5.56 -2.23
CA GLU A 115 -2.69 -5.53 -3.36
C GLU A 115 -3.95 -6.34 -3.10
N CYS A 116 -5.03 -5.95 -3.78
CA CYS A 116 -6.24 -6.76 -3.93
C CYS A 116 -6.33 -7.17 -5.40
N TRP A 117 -6.75 -8.40 -5.66
CA TRP A 117 -6.81 -8.95 -7.01
C TRP A 117 -8.03 -9.85 -7.20
N ILE A 118 -8.38 -10.07 -8.46
CA ILE A 118 -9.44 -10.95 -8.94
C ILE A 118 -8.97 -11.66 -10.22
N ASN A 119 -9.42 -12.90 -10.43
CA ASN A 119 -9.17 -13.60 -11.69
C ASN A 119 -10.14 -13.13 -12.76
N ALA A 120 -9.70 -13.13 -14.01
CA ALA A 120 -10.52 -12.86 -15.19
C ALA A 120 -11.70 -13.84 -15.32
N SER A 121 -11.54 -15.08 -14.84
CA SER A 121 -12.62 -16.08 -14.82
C SER A 121 -13.81 -15.67 -13.93
N ASP A 122 -13.54 -14.88 -12.89
CA ASP A 122 -14.51 -14.53 -11.85
C ASP A 122 -15.19 -13.18 -12.15
N LEU A 123 -14.70 -12.46 -13.16
CA LEU A 123 -15.23 -11.18 -13.61
C LEU A 123 -16.53 -11.35 -14.39
N ASP A 124 -17.48 -10.45 -14.16
CA ASP A 124 -18.68 -10.36 -15.00
C ASP A 124 -18.26 -9.89 -16.40
N PRO A 125 -18.58 -10.60 -17.50
CA PRO A 125 -18.23 -10.18 -18.85
C PRO A 125 -18.74 -8.78 -19.22
N ASN A 126 -19.80 -8.28 -18.56
CA ASN A 126 -20.35 -6.96 -18.82
C ASN A 126 -19.64 -5.83 -18.04
N CYS A 127 -18.73 -6.14 -17.12
CA CYS A 127 -18.15 -5.13 -16.24
C CYS A 127 -17.23 -4.11 -16.95
N PHE A 128 -16.76 -4.43 -18.17
CA PHE A 128 -15.93 -3.54 -18.98
C PHE A 128 -16.69 -2.84 -20.11
N ASN A 129 -17.94 -3.25 -20.40
CA ASN A 129 -18.73 -2.70 -21.51
C ASN A 129 -19.58 -1.47 -21.13
N ASN A 130 -19.64 -1.09 -19.85
CA ASN A 130 -20.47 0.02 -19.37
C ASN A 130 -19.74 1.39 -19.36
N ASN A 131 -18.72 1.58 -20.20
CA ASN A 131 -17.97 2.85 -20.28
C ASN A 131 -18.14 3.57 -21.63
N ASP A 132 -19.15 3.19 -22.43
CA ASP A 132 -19.54 3.92 -23.64
C ASP A 132 -20.67 4.92 -23.35
#